data_AF-A0A9D6EVV2-F1
#
_entry.id   AF-A0A9D6EVV2-F1
#
_cell.length_a   1.000
_cell.length_b   1.000
_cell.length_c   1.000
_cell.angle_alpha   90.00
_cell.angle_beta   90.00
_cell.angle_gamma   90.00
#
_symmetry.space_group_name_H-M   'P 1'
#
loop_
_entity.id
_entity.type
_entity.pdbx_description
1 polymer ?
#
loop_
_entity_poly.entity_id
_entity_poly.type
_entity_poly.pdbx_seq_one_letter_code
_entity_poly.pdbx_strand_id
1 'polypeptide(L)'
;MSDVPNKNTFASLYSGQPPWDIGRMQKPFIDVADQITGSILDAGCGTGDNALFLASRGHRVTGIDFLAEPISRAKQKAAERIAGITVSR
;
A
#
# COMPACT_ATOMS: atom_id res chain seq x y z
N MET A 1 15.82 0.98 25.68
CA MET A 1 14.68 1.51 24.91
C MET A 1 14.91 1.07 23.47
N SER A 2 13.94 0.45 22.80
CA SER A 2 14.16 0.00 21.42
C SER A 2 14.10 1.19 20.47
N ASP A 3 15.07 1.31 19.57
CA ASP A 3 15.09 2.32 18.50
C ASP A 3 14.05 2.05 17.39
N VAL A 4 13.19 1.05 17.58
CA VAL A 4 12.13 0.71 16.64
C VAL A 4 11.00 1.73 16.76
N PRO A 5 10.65 2.44 15.67
CA PRO A 5 9.52 3.37 15.65
C PRO A 5 8.21 2.68 16.04
N ASN A 6 7.39 3.35 16.84
CA ASN A 6 6.08 2.84 17.25
C ASN A 6 4.96 3.37 16.34
N LYS A 7 3.73 2.89 16.57
CA LYS A 7 2.53 3.29 15.82
C LYS A 7 2.34 4.81 15.71
N ASN A 8 2.62 5.56 16.78
CA ASN A 8 2.44 7.01 16.79
C ASN A 8 3.49 7.71 15.92
N THR A 9 4.70 7.16 15.82
CA THR A 9 5.72 7.67 14.90
C THR A 9 5.23 7.62 13.45
N PHE A 10 4.69 6.48 13.02
CA PHE A 10 4.12 6.34 11.67
C PHE A 10 2.90 7.22 11.46
N ALA A 11 1.99 7.31 12.45
CA ALA A 11 0.82 8.18 12.37
C ALA A 11 1.21 9.66 12.16
N SER A 12 2.24 10.12 12.87
CA SER A 12 2.77 11.48 12.71
C SER A 12 3.34 11.71 11.31
N LEU A 13 4.10 10.76 10.77
CA LEU A 13 4.69 10.89 9.43
C LEU A 13 3.63 10.96 8.32
N TYR A 14 2.51 10.27 8.48
CA TYR A 14 1.37 10.32 7.56
C TYR A 14 0.54 11.62 7.64
N SER A 15 0.79 12.49 8.63
CA SER A 15 0.20 13.85 8.65
C SER A 15 0.78 14.77 7.56
N GLY A 16 1.98 14.46 7.08
CA GLY A 16 2.56 15.03 5.88
C GLY A 16 2.60 14.00 4.75
N GLN A 17 3.67 14.06 3.96
CA GLN A 17 4.00 13.05 2.98
C GLN A 17 5.27 12.32 3.46
N PRO A 18 5.16 11.08 3.95
CA PRO A 18 6.35 10.34 4.32
C PRO A 18 7.18 10.00 3.07
N PRO A 19 8.51 9.86 3.19
CA PRO A 19 9.40 9.72 2.03
C PRO A 19 9.16 8.44 1.22
N TRP A 20 8.49 7.43 1.81
CA TRP A 20 8.11 6.20 1.11
C TRP A 20 6.79 6.31 0.33
N ASP A 21 5.96 7.33 0.59
CA ASP A 21 4.69 7.57 -0.12
C ASP A 21 4.93 8.37 -1.41
N ILE A 22 5.44 7.66 -2.42
CA ILE A 22 5.92 8.22 -3.68
C ILE A 22 4.84 8.30 -4.78
N GLY A 23 3.60 7.93 -4.48
CA GLY A 23 2.45 8.01 -5.39
C GLY A 23 2.46 6.99 -6.54
N ARG A 24 3.37 6.01 -6.51
CA ARG A 24 3.55 4.97 -7.54
C ARG A 24 4.17 3.71 -6.95
N MET A 25 4.15 2.62 -7.72
CA MET A 25 4.83 1.38 -7.34
C MET A 25 6.33 1.60 -7.12
N GLN A 26 6.90 0.93 -6.12
CA GLN A 26 8.34 0.96 -5.88
C GLN A 26 9.11 0.33 -7.04
N LYS A 27 10.22 0.96 -7.46
CA LYS A 27 11.03 0.56 -8.62
C LYS A 27 11.44 -0.93 -8.61
N PRO A 28 11.89 -1.52 -7.48
CA PRO A 28 12.27 -2.94 -7.47
C PRO A 28 11.12 -3.88 -7.87
N PHE A 29 9.87 -3.53 -7.55
CA PHE A 29 8.72 -4.36 -7.93
C PHE A 29 8.27 -4.10 -9.37
N ILE A 30 8.51 -2.92 -9.92
CA ILE A 30 8.30 -2.65 -11.35
C ILE A 30 9.22 -3.57 -12.18
N ASP A 31 10.48 -3.69 -11.77
CA ASP A 31 11.51 -4.43 -12.51
C ASP A 31 11.24 -5.94 -12.58
N VAL A 32 10.42 -6.46 -11.67
CA VAL A 32 10.03 -7.88 -11.62
C VAL A 32 8.53 -8.08 -11.80
N ALA A 33 7.78 -7.05 -12.23
CA ALA A 33 6.32 -7.10 -12.22
C ALA A 33 5.75 -8.25 -13.06
N ASP A 34 6.41 -8.62 -14.17
CA ASP A 34 6.01 -9.73 -15.03
C ASP A 34 6.27 -11.11 -14.41
N GLN A 35 7.07 -11.19 -13.35
CA GLN A 35 7.40 -12.41 -12.62
C GLN A 35 6.47 -12.63 -11.41
N ILE A 36 5.70 -11.61 -11.03
CA ILE A 36 4.77 -11.70 -9.91
C ILE A 36 3.52 -12.46 -10.37
N THR A 37 3.12 -13.49 -9.63
CA THR A 37 1.98 -14.35 -9.98
C THR A 37 1.16 -14.71 -8.75
N GLY A 38 -0.08 -15.16 -8.96
CA GLY A 38 -0.98 -15.61 -7.90
C GLY A 38 -1.67 -14.49 -7.11
N SER A 39 -2.13 -14.84 -5.91
CA SER A 39 -2.75 -13.93 -4.94
C SER A 39 -1.68 -13.26 -4.08
N ILE A 40 -1.83 -11.97 -3.80
CA ILE A 40 -0.77 -11.13 -3.22
C ILE A 40 -1.23 -10.52 -1.89
N LEU A 41 -0.35 -10.55 -0.90
CA LEU A 41 -0.47 -9.79 0.35
C LEU A 41 0.53 -8.63 0.32
N ASP A 42 0.04 -7.38 0.41
CA ASP A 42 0.85 -6.19 0.63
C ASP A 42 0.81 -5.83 2.13
N ALA A 43 1.86 -6.19 2.85
CA ALA A 43 1.95 -6.04 4.30
C ALA A 43 2.60 -4.71 4.68
N GLY A 44 1.85 -3.83 5.35
CA GLY A 44 2.23 -2.43 5.51
C GLY A 44 1.99 -1.64 4.23
N CYS A 45 0.81 -1.82 3.62
CA CYS A 45 0.53 -1.30 2.28
C CYS A 45 0.46 0.23 2.21
N GLY A 46 0.37 0.92 3.35
CA GLY A 46 0.28 2.37 3.40
C GLY A 46 -0.89 2.89 2.55
N THR A 47 -0.59 3.85 1.67
CA THR A 47 -1.58 4.43 0.75
C THR A 47 -1.86 3.55 -0.48
N GLY A 48 -1.28 2.35 -0.54
CA GLY A 48 -1.69 1.26 -1.43
C GLY A 48 -1.11 1.26 -2.84
N ASP A 49 -0.13 2.11 -3.19
CA ASP A 49 0.31 2.24 -4.59
C ASP A 49 0.86 0.94 -5.21
N ASN A 50 1.55 0.08 -4.44
CA ASN A 50 1.97 -1.24 -4.89
C ASN A 50 0.75 -2.16 -5.12
N ALA A 51 -0.14 -2.26 -4.13
CA ALA A 51 -1.34 -3.07 -4.22
C ALA A 51 -2.24 -2.68 -5.39
N LEU A 52 -2.46 -1.38 -5.61
CA LEU A 52 -3.25 -0.84 -6.71
C LEU A 52 -2.62 -1.17 -8.07
N PHE A 53 -1.30 -1.04 -8.21
CA PHE A 53 -0.60 -1.38 -9.44
C PHE A 53 -0.75 -2.87 -9.77
N LEU A 54 -0.53 -3.75 -8.80
CA LEU A 54 -0.64 -5.19 -9.03
C LEU A 54 -2.09 -5.59 -9.32
N ALA A 55 -3.06 -4.98 -8.65
CA ALA A 55 -4.47 -5.17 -8.97
C ALA A 55 -4.81 -4.70 -10.40
N SER A 56 -4.22 -3.61 -10.89
CA SER A 56 -4.42 -3.12 -12.26
C SER A 56 -3.89 -4.08 -13.31
N ARG A 57 -2.96 -4.97 -12.93
CA ARG A 57 -2.42 -6.04 -13.76
C ARG A 57 -3.21 -7.35 -13.67
N GLY A 58 -4.36 -7.34 -12.98
CA GLY A 58 -5.24 -8.50 -12.86
C GLY A 58 -4.97 -9.42 -11.67
N HIS A 59 -4.05 -9.05 -10.77
CA HIS A 59 -3.82 -9.82 -9.55
C HIS A 59 -4.93 -9.60 -8.53
N ARG A 60 -5.25 -10.64 -7.75
CA ARG A 60 -6.03 -10.49 -6.52
C ARG A 60 -5.09 -10.04 -5.41
N VAL A 61 -5.30 -8.83 -4.90
CA VAL A 61 -4.44 -8.24 -3.87
C VAL A 61 -5.23 -7.96 -2.59
N THR A 62 -4.64 -8.33 -1.46
CA THR A 62 -5.07 -7.93 -0.12
C THR A 62 -4.02 -6.99 0.46
N GLY A 63 -4.40 -5.76 0.80
CA GLY A 63 -3.53 -4.82 1.51
C GLY A 63 -3.90 -4.72 2.99
N ILE A 64 -2.88 -4.75 3.86
CA ILE A 64 -3.03 -4.53 5.30
C ILE A 64 -2.11 -3.41 5.79
N ASP A 65 -2.58 -2.58 6.70
CA ASP A 65 -1.79 -1.58 7.41
C ASP A 65 -2.44 -1.27 8.76
N PHE A 66 -1.64 -1.13 9.82
CA PHE A 66 -2.17 -0.94 11.18
C PHE A 66 -2.75 0.47 11.43
N LEU A 67 -2.52 1.41 10.51
CA LEU A 67 -3.07 2.76 10.54
C LEU A 67 -4.34 2.84 9.67
N ALA A 68 -5.42 3.33 10.26
CA ALA A 68 -6.70 3.49 9.56
C ALA A 68 -6.65 4.59 8.47
N GLU A 69 -5.85 5.62 8.70
CA GLU A 69 -5.75 6.79 7.83
C GLU A 69 -5.15 6.46 6.43
N PRO A 70 -3.98 5.80 6.30
CA PRO A 70 -3.44 5.44 4.99
C PRO A 70 -4.31 4.40 4.29
N ILE A 71 -4.98 3.51 5.02
CA ILE A 71 -6.01 2.60 4.48
C ILE A 71 -7.19 3.37 3.88
N SER A 72 -7.62 4.47 4.51
CA SER A 72 -8.66 5.34 3.95
C SER A 72 -8.22 5.94 2.62
N ARG A 73 -6.98 6.44 2.54
CA ARG A 73 -6.39 6.95 1.30
C ARG A 73 -6.26 5.86 0.22
N ALA A 74 -5.83 4.66 0.60
CA ALA A 74 -5.74 3.51 -0.31
C ALA A 74 -7.12 3.14 -0.90
N LYS A 75 -8.17 3.12 -0.06
CA LYS A 75 -9.54 2.87 -0.51
C LYS A 75 -10.07 3.95 -1.45
N GLN A 76 -9.76 5.21 -1.18
CA GLN A 76 -10.12 6.31 -2.07
C GLN A 76 -9.43 6.16 -3.44
N LYS A 77 -8.11 5.95 -3.45
CA LYS A 77 -7.36 5.69 -4.70
C LYS A 77 -7.89 4.46 -5.43
N ALA A 78 -8.30 3.41 -4.71
CA ALA A 78 -8.91 2.22 -5.30
C ALA A 78 -10.23 2.56 -6.00
N ALA A 79 -11.13 3.29 -5.32
CA ALA A 79 -12.41 3.70 -5.92
C ALA A 79 -12.23 4.55 -7.19
N GLU A 80 -11.18 5.38 -7.25
CA GLU A 80 -10.84 6.19 -8.42
C GLU A 80 -10.25 5.37 -9.57
N ARG A 81 -9.55 4.26 -9.28
CA ARG A 81 -8.73 3.52 -10.26
C ARG A 81 -9.31 2.16 -10.67
N ILE A 82 -9.89 1.37 -9.75
CA ILE A 82 -10.21 -0.06 -9.91
C ILE A 82 -11.32 -0.54 -8.95
N ALA A 83 -12.34 -1.25 -9.44
CA ALA A 83 -13.48 -1.75 -8.65
C ALA A 83 -13.27 -3.07 -7.86
N GLY A 84 -12.05 -3.62 -7.78
CA GLY A 84 -11.82 -5.03 -7.39
C GLY A 84 -10.85 -5.31 -6.23
N ILE A 85 -10.60 -4.34 -5.33
CA ILE A 85 -9.54 -4.44 -4.31
C ILE A 85 -10.13 -4.55 -2.91
N THR A 86 -9.62 -5.50 -2.11
CA THR A 86 -9.94 -5.61 -0.69
C THR A 86 -8.82 -4.98 0.13
N VAL A 87 -9.15 -3.90 0.86
CA VAL A 87 -8.23 -3.21 1.76
C VAL A 87 -8.80 -3.26 3.19
N SER A 88 -8.04 -3.82 4.13
CA SER A 88 -8.45 -3.98 5.53
C SER A 88 -7.43 -3.37 6.50
N ARG A 89 -7.91 -3.00 7.69
CA ARG A 89 -7.10 -2.49 8.79
C ARG A 89 -6.38 -3.64 9.53
#